data_AF-A0A0S8B9U1-F1
#
_entry.id   AF-A0A0S8B9U1-F1
#
_cell.length_a   1.000
_cell.length_b   1.000
_cell.length_c   1.000
_cell.angle_alpha   90.00
_cell.angle_beta   90.00
_cell.angle_gamma   90.00
#
_symmetry.space_group_name_H-M   'P 1'
#
loop_
_entity.id
_entity.type
_entity.pdbx_description
1 polymer ?
#
loop_
_entity_poly.entity_id
_entity_poly.type
_entity_poly.pdbx_seq_one_letter_code
_entity_poly.pdbx_strand_id
1 'polypeptide(L)'
;MTLSWEVEDADQVVLTRFWDYRPAEWWKNLPLIGTHNYTVPDWERNPIYFMLDAYDTVTGNHVAAGAVINVICPETWFFYPPPDGCPTAPTYSPASEQPFEGGFMIWVGTQDRIIVLFADGNYPKVSNHVDEWDGGAICDLGPPPAGMFHPVRGFGTLWCAEPTIRDRLGWALEPETGYETILQSTTMVKYNHTYLRAADGNVWHLLPESSGWEKIPVVP
;
A
#
# COMPACT_ATOMS: atom_id res chain seq x y z
N MET A 1 6.87 22.26 16.14
CA MET A 1 7.38 21.87 17.47
C MET A 1 8.81 22.38 17.66
N THR A 2 9.36 22.19 18.85
CA THR A 2 10.73 22.61 19.19
C THR A 2 11.51 21.42 19.74
N LEU A 3 12.65 21.13 19.14
CA LEU A 3 13.67 20.22 19.67
C LEU A 3 14.66 21.06 20.49
N SER A 4 15.13 20.55 21.62
CA SER A 4 16.12 21.19 22.47
C SER A 4 17.20 20.20 22.87
N TRP A 5 18.45 20.66 22.95
CA TRP A 5 19.58 19.83 23.35
C TRP A 5 20.61 20.60 24.16
N GLU A 6 21.40 19.83 24.89
CA GLU A 6 22.57 20.23 25.63
C GLU A 6 23.59 19.10 25.53
N VAL A 7 24.82 19.44 25.15
CA VAL A 7 25.92 18.51 24.91
C VAL A 7 27.17 19.09 25.55
N GLU A 8 27.93 18.25 26.24
CA GLU A 8 29.23 18.60 26.82
C GLU A 8 30.36 17.91 26.03
N ASP A 9 31.57 18.47 26.10
CA ASP A 9 32.80 17.86 25.56
C ASP A 9 32.73 17.46 24.08
N ALA A 10 32.16 18.33 23.23
CA ALA A 10 32.13 18.17 21.78
C ALA A 10 32.56 19.47 21.07
N ASP A 11 33.04 19.36 19.83
CA ASP A 11 33.36 20.50 18.96
C ASP A 11 32.49 20.56 17.69
N GLN A 12 31.78 19.48 17.38
CA GLN A 12 30.88 19.38 16.25
C GLN A 12 29.54 18.77 16.68
N VAL A 13 28.45 19.49 16.41
CA VAL A 13 27.08 18.99 16.61
C VAL A 13 26.33 19.02 15.29
N VAL A 14 25.65 17.91 14.99
CA VAL A 14 24.84 17.69 13.79
C VAL A 14 23.46 17.18 14.20
N LEU A 15 22.41 17.81 13.71
CA LEU A 15 21.04 17.29 13.82
C LEU A 15 20.64 16.73 12.46
N THR A 16 20.16 15.50 12.43
CA THR A 16 19.71 14.83 11.21
C THR A 16 18.25 14.44 11.35
N ARG A 17 17.40 14.88 10.42
CA ARG A 17 16.05 14.34 10.23
C ARG A 17 16.14 13.12 9.33
N PHE A 18 15.48 12.03 9.73
CA PHE A 18 15.33 10.85 8.93
C PHE A 18 13.92 10.76 8.36
N TRP A 19 13.85 10.21 7.16
CA TRP A 19 12.63 9.79 6.52
C TRP A 19 12.82 8.32 6.12
N ASP A 20 12.05 7.44 6.74
CA ASP A 20 12.14 5.98 6.56
C ASP A 20 13.59 5.44 6.72
N TYR A 21 14.20 5.74 7.88
CA TYR A 21 15.58 5.39 8.23
C TYR A 21 16.68 5.95 7.32
N ARG A 22 16.35 6.82 6.36
CA ARG A 22 17.32 7.51 5.51
C ARG A 22 17.48 8.96 5.94
N PRO A 23 18.70 9.50 6.00
CA PRO A 23 18.90 10.94 6.20
C PRO A 23 18.18 11.73 5.11
N ALA A 24 17.25 12.60 5.52
CA ALA A 24 16.47 13.43 4.63
C ALA A 24 16.96 14.87 4.63
N GLU A 25 17.20 15.41 5.83
CA GLU A 25 17.70 16.76 6.06
C GLU A 25 18.71 16.72 7.19
N TRP A 26 19.71 17.60 7.15
CA TRP A 26 20.68 17.72 8.24
C TRP A 26 21.12 19.17 8.43
N TRP A 27 21.38 19.52 9.68
CA TRP A 27 21.88 20.81 10.11
C TRP A 27 23.21 20.61 10.83
N LYS A 28 24.27 21.25 10.33
CA LYS A 28 25.64 21.14 10.87
C LYS A 28 26.05 22.42 11.58
N ASN A 29 27.17 22.36 12.30
CA ASN A 29 27.76 23.48 13.03
C ASN A 29 26.77 24.08 14.04
N LEU A 30 25.98 23.21 14.67
CA LEU A 30 25.05 23.61 15.71
C LEU A 30 25.80 23.90 17.02
N PRO A 31 25.30 24.83 17.86
CA PRO A 31 25.89 25.07 19.17
C PRO A 31 25.72 23.86 20.09
N LEU A 32 26.59 23.75 21.09
CA LEU A 32 26.52 22.72 22.14
C LEU A 32 25.22 22.74 22.93
N ILE A 33 24.64 23.93 23.12
CA ILE A 33 23.34 24.15 23.74
C ILE A 33 22.47 24.89 22.75
N GLY A 34 21.30 24.34 22.41
CA GLY A 34 20.48 24.93 21.38
C GLY A 34 19.07 24.38 21.26
N THR A 35 18.30 25.02 20.39
CA THR A 35 16.95 24.60 20.02
C THR A 35 16.78 24.67 18.52
N HIS A 36 15.93 23.80 17.97
CA HIS A 36 15.54 23.79 16.57
C HIS A 36 14.02 23.72 16.46
N ASN A 37 13.44 24.72 15.81
CA ASN A 37 12.01 24.72 15.51
C ASN A 37 11.79 23.98 14.19
N TYR A 38 10.92 22.96 14.24
CA TYR A 38 10.53 22.19 13.08
C TYR A 38 9.01 22.23 12.90
N THR A 39 8.56 22.55 11.69
CA THR A 39 7.14 22.51 11.33
C THR A 39 6.88 21.21 10.59
N VAL A 40 6.05 20.34 11.18
CA VAL A 40 5.57 19.13 10.50
C VAL A 40 4.74 19.55 9.31
N PRO A 41 5.11 19.16 8.09
CA PRO A 41 4.27 19.45 6.93
C PRO A 41 2.91 18.77 7.04
N ASP A 42 1.84 19.40 6.55
CA ASP A 42 0.48 18.85 6.59
C ASP A 42 0.31 17.56 5.76
N TRP A 43 1.28 17.25 4.91
CA TRP A 43 1.38 16.01 4.14
C TRP A 43 2.20 14.92 4.83
N GLU A 44 2.81 15.18 6.00
CA GLU A 44 3.53 14.15 6.74
C GLU A 44 2.56 13.10 7.26
N ARG A 45 2.93 11.84 7.08
CA ARG A 45 2.07 10.70 7.42
C ARG A 45 2.81 9.62 8.19
N ASN A 46 4.11 9.79 8.42
CA ASN A 46 4.92 8.83 9.15
C ASN A 46 5.54 9.51 10.37
N PRO A 47 5.91 8.75 11.43
CA PRO A 47 6.73 9.28 12.51
C PRO A 47 8.01 9.91 11.94
N ILE A 48 8.32 11.12 12.40
CA ILE A 48 9.54 11.81 12.01
C ILE A 48 10.60 11.51 13.05
N TYR A 49 11.74 10.98 12.61
CA TYR A 49 12.85 10.66 13.47
C TYR A 49 13.94 11.72 13.34
N PHE A 50 14.52 12.09 14.47
CA PHE A 50 15.68 12.95 14.56
C PHE A 50 16.80 12.22 15.28
N MET A 51 18.03 12.42 14.82
CA MET A 51 19.25 12.03 15.54
C MET A 51 20.11 13.27 15.72
N LEU A 52 20.50 13.53 16.96
CA LEU A 52 21.52 14.50 17.29
C LEU A 52 22.84 13.74 17.49
N ASP A 53 23.81 14.00 16.63
CA ASP A 53 25.17 13.49 16.73
C ASP A 53 26.09 14.60 17.24
N ALA A 54 26.91 14.27 18.23
CA ALA A 54 27.96 15.15 18.71
C ALA A 54 29.32 14.45 18.71
N TYR A 55 30.32 15.16 18.21
CA TYR A 55 31.68 14.65 18.03
C TYR A 55 32.68 15.57 18.74
N ASP A 56 33.64 14.96 19.40
CA ASP A 56 34.95 15.56 19.68
C ASP A 56 35.91 15.07 18.60
N THR A 57 36.27 15.96 17.68
CA THR A 57 37.11 15.62 16.53
C THR A 57 38.60 15.49 16.91
N VAL A 58 38.99 15.94 18.10
CA VAL A 58 40.34 15.82 18.62
C VAL A 58 40.56 14.44 19.24
N THR A 59 39.64 13.99 20.09
CA THR A 59 39.73 12.68 20.76
C THR A 59 39.10 11.55 19.94
N GLY A 60 38.21 11.88 19.02
CA GLY A 60 37.42 10.93 18.25
C GLY A 60 36.18 10.41 18.99
N ASN A 61 35.83 10.99 20.15
CA ASN A 61 34.63 10.60 20.89
C ASN A 61 33.35 11.01 20.15
N HIS A 62 32.32 10.18 20.28
CA HIS A 62 31.01 10.39 19.64
C HIS A 62 29.89 9.98 20.60
N VAL A 63 28.84 10.79 20.65
CA VAL A 63 27.58 10.48 21.32
C VAL A 63 26.41 10.83 20.40
N ALA A 64 25.35 10.03 20.47
CA ALA A 64 24.14 10.25 19.70
C ALA A 64 22.89 10.16 20.59
N ALA A 65 21.90 10.99 20.30
CA ALA A 65 20.59 10.95 20.95
C ALA A 65 19.47 11.01 19.91
N GLY A 66 18.44 10.18 20.08
CA GLY A 66 17.27 10.12 19.20
C GLY A 66 16.07 10.87 19.75
N ALA A 67 15.30 11.51 18.87
CA ALA A 67 13.97 12.04 19.18
C ALA A 67 12.96 11.60 18.10
N VAL A 68 11.73 11.28 18.51
CA VAL A 68 10.65 10.91 17.61
C VAL A 68 9.47 11.84 17.78
N ILE A 69 8.93 12.29 16.65
CA ILE A 69 7.66 12.98 16.57
C ILE A 69 6.65 11.96 16.04
N ASN A 70 5.72 11.56 16.89
CA ASN A 70 4.60 10.72 16.48
C ASN A 70 3.57 11.59 15.77
N VAL A 71 3.42 11.37 14.47
CA VAL A 71 2.38 12.02 13.66
C VAL A 71 1.10 11.21 13.82
N ILE A 72 0.02 11.84 14.30
CA ILE A 72 -1.31 11.23 14.30
C ILE A 72 -1.76 11.17 12.86
N CYS A 73 -2.22 9.99 12.43
CA CYS A 73 -2.74 9.84 11.07
C CYS A 73 -3.93 10.79 10.87
N PRO A 74 -3.91 11.64 9.83
CA PRO A 74 -5.04 12.51 9.53
C PRO A 74 -6.25 11.71 9.06
N GLU A 75 -6.00 10.52 8.53
CA GLU A 75 -7.00 9.58 8.05
C GLU A 75 -7.03 8.33 8.94
N THR A 76 -8.21 7.75 9.10
CA THR A 76 -8.40 6.46 9.78
C THR A 76 -8.55 5.34 8.75
N TRP A 77 -8.05 4.15 9.09
CA TRP A 77 -8.30 2.95 8.29
C TRP A 77 -9.79 2.59 8.31
N PHE A 78 -10.32 2.12 7.18
CA PHE A 78 -11.74 1.76 7.04
C PHE A 78 -12.12 0.43 7.73
N PHE A 79 -11.16 -0.29 8.32
CA PHE A 79 -11.34 -1.58 8.96
C PHE A 79 -10.52 -1.70 10.26
N TYR A 80 -10.84 -2.72 11.07
CA TYR A 80 -10.17 -3.03 12.34
C TYR A 80 -9.78 -4.51 12.41
N PRO A 81 -8.61 -4.87 13.00
CA PRO A 81 -7.58 -3.97 13.52
C PRO A 81 -6.84 -3.22 12.40
N PRO A 82 -6.46 -1.94 12.62
CA PRO A 82 -5.72 -1.20 11.62
C PRO A 82 -4.31 -1.79 11.45
N PRO A 83 -3.74 -1.78 10.23
CA PRO A 83 -2.35 -2.10 10.02
C PRO A 83 -1.43 -0.98 10.54
N ASP A 84 -0.13 -1.25 10.54
CA ASP A 84 0.88 -0.25 10.89
C ASP A 84 0.98 0.87 9.85
N GLY A 85 1.24 2.09 10.32
CA GLY A 85 1.38 3.28 9.49
C GLY A 85 0.06 3.95 9.11
N CYS A 86 0.17 5.14 8.52
CA CYS A 86 -1.01 5.93 8.17
C CYS A 86 -1.59 5.54 6.81
N PRO A 87 -2.93 5.55 6.68
CA PRO A 87 -3.57 5.35 5.40
C PRO A 87 -3.52 6.61 4.54
N THR A 88 -3.63 6.41 3.24
CA THR A 88 -4.06 7.45 2.30
C THR A 88 -5.52 7.85 2.58
N ALA A 89 -5.93 8.99 2.03
CA ALA A 89 -7.35 9.34 2.00
C ALA A 89 -8.17 8.21 1.37
N PRO A 90 -9.36 7.89 1.91
CA PRO A 90 -10.19 6.81 1.39
C PRO A 90 -10.69 7.15 -0.02
N THR A 91 -10.53 6.20 -0.94
CA THR A 91 -11.12 6.29 -2.28
C THR A 91 -12.33 5.37 -2.34
N TYR A 92 -13.52 5.96 -2.46
CA TYR A 92 -14.77 5.24 -2.66
C TYR A 92 -14.96 4.96 -4.15
N SER A 93 -15.34 3.73 -4.49
CA SER A 93 -15.48 3.32 -5.88
C SER A 93 -16.55 2.24 -6.03
N PRO A 94 -17.32 2.25 -7.13
CA PRO A 94 -17.96 1.03 -7.57
C PRO A 94 -16.87 -0.02 -7.88
N ALA A 95 -17.19 -1.27 -7.62
CA ALA A 95 -16.32 -2.40 -7.86
C ALA A 95 -17.13 -3.63 -8.30
N SER A 96 -16.45 -4.57 -8.93
CA SER A 96 -16.98 -5.92 -9.19
C SER A 96 -15.94 -6.95 -8.78
N GLU A 97 -16.38 -8.09 -8.27
CA GLU A 97 -15.51 -9.23 -7.92
C GLU A 97 -16.04 -10.50 -8.58
N GLN A 98 -15.14 -11.34 -9.07
CA GLN A 98 -15.49 -12.66 -9.60
C GLN A 98 -14.46 -13.70 -9.13
N PRO A 99 -14.90 -14.79 -8.47
CA PRO A 99 -14.04 -15.91 -8.11
C PRO A 99 -13.78 -16.84 -9.32
N PHE A 100 -12.57 -17.36 -9.39
CA PHE A 100 -12.09 -18.31 -10.39
C PHE A 100 -11.44 -19.53 -9.69
N GLU A 101 -11.25 -20.63 -10.41
CA GLU A 101 -10.59 -21.84 -9.90
C GLU A 101 -9.22 -21.54 -9.27
N GLY A 102 -8.46 -20.64 -9.90
CA GLY A 102 -7.09 -20.27 -9.56
C GLY A 102 -6.94 -18.87 -8.97
N GLY A 103 -8.02 -18.23 -8.51
CA GLY A 103 -7.93 -16.90 -7.90
C GLY A 103 -9.15 -16.02 -8.07
N PHE A 104 -8.93 -14.72 -8.22
CA PHE A 104 -10.00 -13.71 -8.30
C PHE A 104 -9.66 -12.63 -9.34
N MET A 105 -10.69 -12.06 -9.94
CA MET A 105 -10.60 -10.74 -10.59
C MET A 105 -11.44 -9.73 -9.81
N ILE A 106 -10.90 -8.52 -9.67
CA ILE A 106 -11.56 -7.40 -9.01
C ILE A 106 -11.44 -6.19 -9.93
N TRP A 107 -12.56 -5.58 -10.31
CA TRP A 107 -12.58 -4.32 -11.06
C TRP A 107 -12.78 -3.16 -10.10
N VAL A 108 -12.01 -2.08 -10.26
CA VAL A 108 -12.10 -0.85 -9.46
C VAL A 108 -12.43 0.32 -10.38
N GLY A 109 -13.67 0.80 -10.31
CA GLY A 109 -14.21 1.75 -11.28
C GLY A 109 -13.54 3.14 -11.31
N THR A 110 -13.12 3.69 -10.17
CA THR A 110 -12.42 4.99 -10.16
C THR A 110 -11.03 4.94 -10.79
N GLN A 111 -10.44 3.75 -10.89
CA GLN A 111 -9.14 3.53 -11.52
C GLN A 111 -9.26 3.03 -12.96
N ASP A 112 -10.43 2.49 -13.33
CA ASP A 112 -10.68 1.76 -14.57
C ASP A 112 -9.69 0.60 -14.77
N ARG A 113 -9.50 -0.17 -13.69
CA ARG A 113 -8.52 -1.24 -13.61
C ARG A 113 -9.12 -2.55 -13.13
N ILE A 114 -8.66 -3.65 -13.72
CA ILE A 114 -8.88 -5.02 -13.26
C ILE A 114 -7.62 -5.49 -12.53
N ILE A 115 -7.78 -5.84 -11.26
CA ILE A 115 -6.80 -6.48 -10.41
C ILE A 115 -7.03 -7.99 -10.50
N VAL A 116 -6.02 -8.72 -10.92
CA VAL A 116 -6.02 -10.18 -10.94
C VAL A 116 -5.20 -10.71 -9.78
N LEU A 117 -5.81 -11.54 -8.94
CA LEU A 117 -5.21 -12.22 -7.80
C LEU A 117 -5.00 -13.69 -8.15
N PHE A 118 -3.76 -14.16 -8.20
CA PHE A 118 -3.43 -15.56 -8.52
C PHE A 118 -3.16 -16.37 -7.26
N ALA A 119 -3.77 -17.55 -7.16
CA ALA A 119 -3.59 -18.50 -6.05
C ALA A 119 -2.56 -19.61 -6.34
N ASP A 120 -2.00 -19.66 -7.55
CA ASP A 120 -1.11 -20.73 -8.03
C ASP A 120 0.32 -20.69 -7.44
N GLY A 121 0.65 -19.66 -6.65
CA GLY A 121 1.96 -19.47 -6.05
C GLY A 121 3.04 -18.90 -6.98
N ASN A 122 2.75 -18.74 -8.28
CA ASN A 122 3.69 -18.17 -9.25
C ASN A 122 3.73 -16.65 -9.16
N TYR A 123 4.88 -16.06 -9.52
CA TYR A 123 5.03 -14.60 -9.63
C TYR A 123 4.63 -14.12 -11.04
N PRO A 124 3.94 -12.97 -11.19
CA PRO A 124 3.37 -12.15 -10.11
C PRO A 124 2.14 -12.81 -9.50
N LYS A 125 1.90 -12.57 -8.20
CA LYS A 125 0.69 -13.03 -7.51
C LYS A 125 -0.46 -12.03 -7.63
N VAL A 126 -0.14 -10.77 -7.92
CA VAL A 126 -1.12 -9.70 -8.20
C VAL A 126 -0.71 -9.00 -9.49
N SER A 127 -1.64 -8.81 -10.42
CA SER A 127 -1.39 -8.03 -11.63
C SER A 127 -2.52 -7.04 -11.89
N ASN A 128 -2.18 -5.85 -12.40
CA ASN A 128 -3.13 -4.78 -12.66
C ASN A 128 -3.22 -4.50 -14.16
N HIS A 129 -4.43 -4.49 -14.70
CA HIS A 129 -4.73 -4.33 -16.13
C HIS A 129 -5.74 -3.23 -16.34
N VAL A 130 -5.70 -2.54 -17.48
CA VAL A 130 -6.77 -1.62 -17.90
C VAL A 130 -8.01 -2.46 -18.22
N ASP A 131 -9.21 -1.96 -17.91
CA ASP A 131 -10.42 -2.53 -18.48
C ASP A 131 -10.58 -2.06 -19.93
N GLU A 132 -10.36 -2.97 -20.89
CA GLU A 132 -10.47 -2.68 -22.32
C GLU A 132 -11.85 -3.05 -22.91
N TRP A 133 -12.83 -3.41 -22.07
CA TRP A 133 -14.15 -3.77 -22.57
C TRP A 133 -14.90 -2.56 -23.15
N ASP A 134 -15.22 -2.65 -24.43
CA ASP A 134 -15.86 -1.60 -25.22
C ASP A 134 -17.38 -1.79 -25.37
N GLY A 135 -17.98 -2.73 -24.63
CA GLY A 135 -19.38 -3.13 -24.81
C GLY A 135 -19.58 -4.24 -25.84
N GLY A 136 -18.52 -4.68 -26.51
CA GLY A 136 -18.54 -5.72 -27.54
C GLY A 136 -18.68 -7.14 -27.00
N ALA A 137 -18.70 -8.08 -27.95
CA ALA A 137 -18.65 -9.50 -27.68
C ALA A 137 -17.23 -9.93 -27.28
N ILE A 138 -17.15 -10.91 -26.39
CA ILE A 138 -15.88 -11.54 -25.98
C ILE A 138 -15.67 -12.86 -26.74
N CYS A 139 -14.54 -13.54 -26.51
CA CYS A 139 -14.28 -14.83 -27.15
C CYS A 139 -15.37 -15.86 -26.83
N ASP A 140 -15.61 -16.77 -27.77
CA ASP A 140 -16.48 -17.93 -27.60
C ASP A 140 -15.60 -19.19 -27.60
N LEU A 141 -15.32 -19.70 -26.40
CA LEU A 141 -14.59 -20.96 -26.20
C LEU A 141 -15.53 -22.16 -26.02
N GLY A 142 -16.81 -21.99 -26.35
CA GLY A 142 -17.86 -22.97 -26.07
C GLY A 142 -18.42 -22.86 -24.65
N PRO A 143 -19.35 -23.76 -24.29
CA PRO A 143 -19.99 -23.72 -22.98
C PRO A 143 -18.96 -24.01 -21.86
N PRO A 144 -19.01 -23.29 -20.72
CA PRO A 144 -18.18 -23.60 -19.58
C PRO A 144 -18.50 -25.00 -19.03
N PRO A 145 -17.57 -25.65 -18.30
CA PRO A 145 -17.86 -26.90 -17.60
C PRO A 145 -19.05 -26.76 -16.64
N ALA A 146 -19.66 -27.89 -16.27
CA ALA A 146 -20.84 -27.89 -15.41
C ALA A 146 -20.57 -27.19 -14.07
N GLY A 147 -21.40 -26.20 -13.72
CA GLY A 147 -21.26 -25.42 -12.49
C GLY A 147 -20.24 -24.28 -12.57
N MET A 148 -19.61 -24.07 -13.73
CA MET A 148 -18.70 -22.96 -13.98
C MET A 148 -19.33 -21.93 -14.91
N PHE A 149 -18.69 -20.76 -14.99
CA PHE A 149 -19.17 -19.61 -15.71
C PHE A 149 -18.12 -19.12 -16.69
N HIS A 150 -18.57 -18.70 -17.87
CA HIS A 150 -17.76 -17.90 -18.75
C HIS A 150 -17.71 -16.48 -18.18
N PRO A 151 -16.54 -15.90 -17.89
CA PRO A 151 -16.45 -14.51 -17.45
C PRO A 151 -17.00 -13.60 -18.55
N VAL A 152 -17.63 -12.50 -18.16
CA VAL A 152 -18.28 -11.56 -19.10
C VAL A 152 -17.68 -10.16 -18.97
N ARG A 153 -18.00 -9.27 -19.92
CA ARG A 153 -17.60 -7.85 -19.88
C ARG A 153 -16.09 -7.68 -19.70
N GLY A 154 -15.63 -6.77 -18.84
CA GLY A 154 -14.20 -6.51 -18.56
C GLY A 154 -13.41 -7.75 -18.19
N PHE A 155 -13.91 -8.57 -17.26
CA PHE A 155 -13.25 -9.82 -16.87
C PHE A 155 -13.16 -10.79 -18.04
N GLY A 156 -14.25 -10.92 -18.81
CA GLY A 156 -14.28 -11.74 -20.02
C GLY A 156 -13.29 -11.27 -21.08
N THR A 157 -13.21 -9.96 -21.33
CA THR A 157 -12.28 -9.35 -22.29
C THR A 157 -10.84 -9.68 -21.92
N LEU A 158 -10.43 -9.41 -20.68
CA LEU A 158 -9.06 -9.68 -20.21
C LEU A 158 -8.73 -11.19 -20.26
N TRP A 159 -9.63 -12.02 -19.75
CA TRP A 159 -9.45 -13.48 -19.71
C TRP A 159 -9.38 -14.08 -21.12
N CYS A 160 -10.11 -13.55 -22.08
CA CYS A 160 -10.05 -13.96 -23.48
C CYS A 160 -8.74 -13.51 -24.17
N ALA A 161 -8.32 -12.26 -23.92
CA ALA A 161 -7.17 -11.65 -24.56
C ALA A 161 -5.82 -12.18 -24.06
N GLU A 162 -5.75 -12.62 -22.80
CA GLU A 162 -4.51 -13.03 -22.14
C GLU A 162 -4.52 -14.53 -21.76
N PRO A 163 -4.06 -15.44 -22.66
CA PRO A 163 -4.02 -16.87 -22.39
C PRO A 163 -3.30 -17.24 -21.10
N THR A 164 -2.20 -16.55 -20.76
CA THR A 164 -1.47 -16.78 -19.51
C THR A 164 -2.33 -16.50 -18.28
N ILE A 165 -3.19 -15.47 -18.31
CA ILE A 165 -4.10 -15.16 -17.19
C ILE A 165 -5.17 -16.24 -17.11
N ARG A 166 -5.76 -16.60 -18.26
CA ARG A 166 -6.76 -17.67 -18.34
C ARG A 166 -6.23 -19.00 -17.81
N ASP A 167 -5.04 -19.42 -18.24
CA ASP A 167 -4.47 -20.71 -17.85
C ASP A 167 -4.15 -20.78 -16.35
N ARG A 168 -3.80 -19.64 -15.73
CA ARG A 168 -3.53 -19.56 -14.29
C ARG A 168 -4.81 -19.47 -13.44
N LEU A 169 -5.87 -18.84 -13.95
CA LEU A 169 -7.13 -18.68 -13.23
C LEU A 169 -8.12 -19.83 -13.45
N GLY A 170 -8.12 -20.46 -14.63
CA GLY A 170 -9.19 -21.37 -15.03
C GLY A 170 -10.51 -20.66 -15.27
N TRP A 171 -11.62 -21.37 -15.10
CA TRP A 171 -12.98 -20.84 -15.27
C TRP A 171 -13.46 -20.08 -14.04
N ALA A 172 -14.47 -19.21 -14.25
CA ALA A 172 -15.13 -18.56 -13.13
C ALA A 172 -16.03 -19.55 -12.38
N LEU A 173 -16.02 -19.45 -11.05
CA LEU A 173 -16.81 -20.30 -10.17
C LEU A 173 -18.22 -19.74 -9.93
N GLU A 174 -18.37 -18.43 -10.05
CA GLU A 174 -19.63 -17.71 -9.87
C GLU A 174 -19.72 -16.54 -10.87
N PRO A 175 -20.91 -15.98 -11.12
CA PRO A 175 -21.05 -14.72 -11.84
C PRO A 175 -20.34 -13.56 -11.13
N GLU A 176 -19.98 -12.52 -11.88
CA GLU A 176 -19.45 -11.29 -11.28
C GLU A 176 -20.48 -10.64 -10.34
N THR A 177 -20.01 -10.15 -9.20
CA THR A 177 -20.84 -9.45 -8.21
C THR A 177 -20.39 -8.00 -8.08
N GLY A 178 -21.29 -7.06 -8.40
CA GLY A 178 -21.06 -5.62 -8.23
C GLY A 178 -21.33 -5.15 -6.80
N TYR A 179 -20.49 -4.24 -6.30
CA TYR A 179 -20.56 -3.71 -4.94
C TYR A 179 -19.82 -2.36 -4.81
N GLU A 180 -19.89 -1.72 -3.65
CA GLU A 180 -19.11 -0.50 -3.36
C GLU A 180 -17.89 -0.86 -2.51
N THR A 181 -16.70 -0.48 -3.00
CA THR A 181 -15.44 -0.67 -2.27
C THR A 181 -14.93 0.64 -1.66
N ILE A 182 -14.04 0.49 -0.68
CA ILE A 182 -13.18 1.56 -0.18
C ILE A 182 -11.75 1.08 -0.38
N LEU A 183 -10.93 1.88 -1.05
CA LEU A 183 -9.51 1.64 -1.25
C LEU A 183 -8.69 2.61 -0.39
N GLN A 184 -7.74 2.06 0.35
CA GLN A 184 -6.69 2.81 1.06
C GLN A 184 -5.35 2.08 0.91
N SER A 185 -4.26 2.83 0.87
CA SER A 185 -2.90 2.29 0.90
C SER A 185 -2.11 2.89 2.05
N THR A 186 -1.02 2.23 2.46
CA THR A 186 -0.04 2.86 3.35
C THR A 186 0.64 4.02 2.63
N THR A 187 0.98 5.09 3.34
CA THR A 187 1.62 6.30 2.78
C THR A 187 3.12 6.17 2.53
N MET A 188 3.66 4.95 2.50
CA MET A 188 5.06 4.69 2.17
C MET A 188 5.32 4.93 0.68
N VAL A 189 6.47 5.51 0.32
CA VAL A 189 6.83 5.79 -1.08
C VAL A 189 7.25 4.55 -1.85
N LYS A 190 7.76 3.54 -1.15
CA LYS A 190 8.02 2.22 -1.70
C LYS A 190 7.36 1.16 -0.83
N TYR A 191 7.15 0.00 -1.43
CA TYR A 191 6.58 -1.15 -0.75
C TYR A 191 5.23 -0.83 -0.08
N ASN A 192 4.37 -0.09 -0.79
CA ASN A 192 3.06 0.27 -0.27
C ASN A 192 2.13 -0.95 -0.23
N HIS A 193 1.46 -1.11 0.90
CA HIS A 193 0.39 -2.09 1.05
C HIS A 193 -0.93 -1.44 0.64
N THR A 194 -1.77 -2.18 -0.08
CA THR A 194 -3.07 -1.68 -0.54
C THR A 194 -4.21 -2.54 0.00
N TYR A 195 -5.27 -1.90 0.46
CA TYR A 195 -6.41 -2.54 1.09
C TYR A 195 -7.69 -2.13 0.38
N LEU A 196 -8.53 -3.11 0.04
CA LEU A 196 -9.84 -2.91 -0.56
C LEU A 196 -10.89 -3.63 0.26
N ARG A 197 -12.03 -2.99 0.51
CA ARG A 197 -13.22 -3.74 0.97
C ARG A 197 -13.63 -4.73 -0.11
N ALA A 198 -13.88 -5.98 0.26
CA ALA A 198 -14.36 -7.04 -0.61
C ALA A 198 -15.90 -7.09 -0.67
N ALA A 199 -16.46 -7.82 -1.63
CA ALA A 199 -17.91 -7.95 -1.79
C ALA A 199 -18.60 -8.60 -0.58
N ASP A 200 -17.89 -9.47 0.14
CA ASP A 200 -18.36 -10.16 1.35
C ASP A 200 -18.15 -9.36 2.64
N GLY A 201 -17.64 -8.13 2.55
CA GLY A 201 -17.35 -7.26 3.70
C GLY A 201 -15.98 -7.47 4.34
N ASN A 202 -15.23 -8.51 3.94
CA ASN A 202 -13.83 -8.69 4.35
C ASN A 202 -12.92 -7.68 3.64
N VAL A 203 -11.61 -7.77 3.88
CA VAL A 203 -10.63 -6.87 3.25
C VAL A 203 -9.65 -7.65 2.39
N TRP A 204 -9.57 -7.30 1.11
CA TRP A 204 -8.43 -7.67 0.29
C TRP A 204 -7.22 -6.85 0.69
N HIS A 205 -6.14 -7.52 1.06
CA HIS A 205 -4.84 -6.91 1.30
C HIS A 205 -3.89 -7.34 0.20
N LEU A 206 -3.44 -6.37 -0.59
CA LEU A 206 -2.47 -6.55 -1.67
C LEU A 206 -1.10 -6.17 -1.14
N LEU A 207 -0.20 -7.16 -1.12
CA LEU A 207 1.19 -6.97 -0.71
C LEU A 207 1.96 -6.18 -1.77
N PRO A 208 3.04 -5.51 -1.36
CA PRO A 208 3.79 -4.68 -2.29
C PRO A 208 4.46 -5.48 -3.40
N GLU A 209 4.79 -4.79 -4.49
CA GLU A 209 5.55 -5.35 -5.62
C GLU A 209 4.94 -6.64 -6.20
N SER A 210 3.61 -6.74 -6.21
CA SER A 210 2.91 -7.91 -6.75
C SER A 210 3.27 -9.25 -6.06
N SER A 211 3.85 -9.18 -4.86
CA SER A 211 4.44 -10.32 -4.15
C SER A 211 3.39 -11.25 -3.54
N GLY A 212 2.16 -10.76 -3.32
CA GLY A 212 1.07 -11.57 -2.79
C GLY A 212 -0.18 -10.77 -2.47
N TRP A 213 -1.17 -11.50 -1.98
CA TRP A 213 -2.43 -10.99 -1.50
C TRP A 213 -2.96 -11.91 -0.40
N GLU A 214 -3.82 -11.37 0.45
CA GLU A 214 -4.57 -12.12 1.45
C GLU A 214 -5.96 -11.52 1.64
N LYS A 215 -6.88 -12.29 2.20
CA LYS A 215 -8.22 -11.81 2.59
C LYS A 215 -8.27 -11.76 4.11
N ILE A 216 -8.34 -10.55 4.67
CA ILE A 216 -8.41 -10.30 6.11
C ILE A 216 -9.88 -10.37 6.54
N PRO A 217 -10.25 -11.29 7.44
CA PRO A 217 -11.60 -11.36 7.97
C PRO A 217 -11.91 -10.13 8.83
N VAL A 218 -13.02 -9.45 8.55
CA VAL A 218 -13.53 -8.38 9.43
C VAL A 218 -14.64 -8.98 10.28
N VAL A 219 -14.40 -9.06 11.59
CA VAL A 219 -15.42 -9.50 12.54
C VAL A 219 -16.36 -8.32 12.81
N PRO A 220 -17.68 -8.48 12.70
CA PRO A 220 -18.65 -7.41 12.96
C PRO A 220 -18.69 -6.96 14.42
#